data_AF-A0A9N9B5X0-F1
#
_entry.id   AF-A0A9N9B5X0-F1
#
_cell.length_a   1.000
_cell.length_b   1.000
_cell.length_c   1.000
_cell.angle_alpha   90.00
_cell.angle_beta   90.00
_cell.angle_gamma   90.00
#
_symmetry.space_group_name_H-M   'P 1'
#
loop_
_entity.id
_entity.type
_entity.pdbx_description
1 polymer ?
#
loop_
_entity_poly.entity_id
_entity_poly.type
_entity_poly.pdbx_seq_one_letter_code
_entity_poly.pdbx_strand_id
1 'polypeptide(L)'
;MSRKSKPSEYDDPPDYDPSELMSDLLPNASFTTVKDDSAYKSWICLYPVYFDSTKSVKQGRKIVKDLSVPHPLAKDLAESIKALQLSLFFEPHKRHPRDWENPGRLRVQLKMEDNTLVDPTIKTRKELMKRVAKLLRTIQQNPQEYPPKHSPAAPSGLLRESGGSSSVASSSSSAASGSAASASASTPVIRSGSSKKKGRKGRR
;
A
#
# COMPACT_ATOMS: atom_id res chain seq x y z
N MET A 1 53.20 -33.74 36.55
CA MET A 1 52.20 -33.58 35.47
C MET A 1 50.90 -33.06 36.08
N SER A 2 50.77 -31.73 36.21
CA SER A 2 49.61 -31.10 36.87
C SER A 2 48.59 -30.70 35.81
N ARG A 3 47.40 -31.31 35.84
CA ARG A 3 46.30 -31.07 34.89
C ARG A 3 45.65 -29.72 35.25
N LYS A 4 45.73 -28.75 34.34
CA LYS A 4 44.93 -27.52 34.40
C LYS A 4 43.48 -27.85 34.04
N SER A 5 42.59 -27.73 35.01
CA SER A 5 41.14 -27.73 34.81
C SER A 5 40.72 -26.45 34.08
N LYS A 6 40.03 -26.59 32.94
CA LYS A 6 39.28 -25.49 32.32
C LYS A 6 37.96 -25.32 33.07
N PRO A 7 37.51 -24.11 33.39
CA PRO A 7 36.10 -23.89 33.67
C PRO A 7 35.35 -23.85 32.34
N SER A 8 34.44 -24.80 32.13
CA SER A 8 33.42 -24.76 31.08
C SER A 8 32.10 -24.37 31.74
N GLU A 9 31.87 -23.07 31.83
CA GLU A 9 30.59 -22.51 32.25
C GLU A 9 30.26 -21.41 31.25
N TYR A 10 29.88 -21.84 30.05
CA TYR A 10 28.94 -21.06 29.27
C TYR A 10 27.59 -21.46 29.87
N ASP A 11 27.07 -20.62 30.77
CA ASP A 11 25.63 -20.55 31.02
C ASP A 11 24.98 -20.40 29.64
N ASP A 12 24.29 -21.45 29.19
CA ASP A 12 23.38 -21.32 28.05
C ASP A 12 22.40 -20.20 28.42
N PRO A 13 22.38 -19.09 27.66
CA PRO A 13 21.45 -18.01 27.96
C PRO A 13 20.04 -18.60 27.92
N PRO A 14 19.18 -18.30 28.92
CA PRO A 14 17.83 -18.82 28.93
C PRO A 14 17.19 -18.51 27.58
N ASP A 15 16.57 -19.51 26.96
CA ASP A 15 15.88 -19.41 25.67
C ASP A 15 15.05 -18.12 25.67
N TYR A 16 15.62 -17.08 25.05
CA TYR A 16 15.04 -15.75 25.10
C TYR A 16 13.87 -15.77 24.13
N ASP A 17 12.67 -16.05 24.64
CA ASP A 17 11.43 -15.93 23.88
C ASP A 17 11.17 -14.42 23.69
N PRO A 18 11.35 -13.87 22.47
CA PRO A 18 11.20 -12.44 22.23
C PRO A 18 9.77 -11.95 22.44
N SER A 19 8.80 -12.86 22.65
CA SER A 19 7.41 -12.51 22.89
C SER A 19 7.14 -12.05 24.34
N GLU A 20 7.87 -12.57 25.33
CA GLU A 20 7.68 -12.25 26.76
C GLU A 20 8.00 -10.77 27.05
N LEU A 21 9.12 -10.26 26.53
CA LEU A 21 9.57 -8.87 26.76
C LEU A 21 8.64 -7.80 26.17
N MET A 22 7.82 -8.17 25.18
CA MET A 22 6.91 -7.23 24.51
C MET A 22 5.57 -7.09 25.24
N SER A 23 5.25 -8.03 26.13
CA SER A 23 4.04 -8.03 26.98
C SER A 23 4.11 -6.97 28.08
N ASP A 24 5.27 -6.83 28.73
CA ASP A 24 5.43 -5.99 29.93
C ASP A 24 5.48 -4.48 29.64
N LEU A 25 5.85 -4.10 28.42
CA LEU A 25 6.02 -2.69 28.05
C LEU A 25 4.71 -2.01 27.63
N LEU A 26 3.61 -2.75 27.43
CA LEU A 26 2.33 -2.21 26.96
C LEU A 26 1.13 -2.93 27.59
N PRO A 27 0.77 -2.63 28.85
CA PRO A 27 -0.29 -3.32 29.60
C PRO A 27 -1.71 -3.19 29.00
N ASN A 28 -1.92 -2.33 27.99
CA ASN A 28 -3.22 -2.08 27.36
C ASN A 28 -3.27 -2.41 25.85
N ALA A 29 -2.22 -3.00 25.28
CA ALA A 29 -2.26 -3.46 23.90
C ALA A 29 -2.67 -4.93 23.86
N SER A 30 -3.98 -5.21 23.89
CA SER A 30 -4.50 -6.55 23.60
C SER A 30 -4.35 -6.85 22.10
N PHE A 31 -3.12 -7.10 21.64
CA PHE A 31 -2.86 -7.65 20.33
C PHE A 31 -2.68 -9.16 20.48
N THR A 32 -3.80 -9.91 20.39
CA THR A 32 -3.77 -11.36 20.49
C THR A 32 -3.03 -11.92 19.28
N THR A 33 -1.77 -12.31 19.45
CA THR A 33 -1.02 -13.12 18.49
C THR A 33 -1.59 -14.54 18.54
N VAL A 34 -2.64 -14.79 17.76
CA VAL A 34 -3.23 -16.13 17.66
C VAL A 34 -2.30 -16.99 16.80
N LYS A 35 -1.73 -18.06 17.38
CA LYS A 35 -0.86 -19.03 16.66
C LYS A 35 -1.64 -19.88 15.65
N ASP A 36 -2.97 -19.97 15.77
CA ASP A 36 -3.84 -20.71 14.85
C ASP A 36 -4.71 -19.78 13.98
N ASP A 37 -4.27 -19.56 12.73
CA ASP A 37 -5.01 -18.81 11.71
C ASP A 37 -6.26 -19.59 11.19
N SER A 38 -6.46 -20.85 11.59
CA SER A 38 -7.44 -21.75 10.98
C SER A 38 -8.88 -21.29 11.12
N ALA A 39 -9.24 -20.71 12.26
CA ALA A 39 -10.58 -20.18 12.53
C ALA A 39 -11.02 -19.09 11.53
N TYR A 40 -10.06 -18.35 10.95
CA TYR A 40 -10.34 -17.21 10.07
C TYR A 40 -10.07 -17.51 8.59
N LYS A 41 -9.77 -18.77 8.22
CA LYS A 41 -9.44 -19.16 6.84
C LYS A 41 -10.60 -18.89 5.87
N SER A 42 -11.83 -19.09 6.31
CA SER A 42 -13.07 -18.84 5.53
C SER A 42 -13.41 -17.35 5.39
N TRP A 43 -12.84 -16.50 6.22
CA TRP A 43 -13.13 -15.06 6.23
C TRP A 43 -12.51 -14.35 5.04
N ILE A 44 -13.11 -13.22 4.66
CA ILE A 44 -12.67 -12.44 3.51
C ILE A 44 -11.34 -11.76 3.83
N CYS A 45 -10.32 -11.95 2.99
CA CYS A 45 -9.07 -11.19 3.11
C CYS A 45 -9.19 -9.80 2.51
N LEU A 46 -8.76 -8.76 3.22
CA LEU A 46 -8.53 -7.44 2.69
C LEU A 46 -7.06 -7.09 2.87
N TYR A 47 -6.45 -6.51 1.84
CA TYR A 47 -5.10 -5.96 1.89
C TYR A 47 -5.18 -4.47 1.59
N PRO A 48 -4.28 -3.64 2.15
CA PRO A 48 -4.26 -2.20 1.89
C PRO A 48 -4.20 -1.84 0.40
N VAL A 49 -3.36 -2.53 -0.38
CA VAL A 49 -3.20 -2.32 -1.84
C VAL A 49 -4.51 -2.35 -2.64
N TYR A 50 -5.54 -3.03 -2.13
CA TYR A 50 -6.84 -3.07 -2.81
C TYR A 50 -7.51 -1.70 -2.90
N PHE A 51 -7.19 -0.81 -1.95
CA PHE A 51 -7.77 0.51 -1.77
C PHE A 51 -6.85 1.65 -2.18
N ASP A 52 -5.63 1.34 -2.65
CA ASP A 52 -4.60 2.32 -2.94
C ASP A 52 -4.82 3.00 -4.31
N SER A 53 -5.03 4.32 -4.30
CA SER A 53 -5.24 5.12 -5.50
C SER A 53 -3.98 5.33 -6.33
N THR A 54 -2.80 5.19 -5.72
CA THR A 54 -1.49 5.34 -6.37
C THR A 54 -1.14 4.12 -7.23
N LYS A 55 -1.66 2.93 -6.86
CA LYS A 55 -1.42 1.67 -7.57
C LYS A 55 -2.52 1.43 -8.60
N SER A 56 -2.14 0.96 -9.79
CA SER A 56 -3.09 0.53 -10.84
C SER A 56 -3.81 -0.78 -10.50
N VAL A 57 -4.82 -1.14 -11.31
CA VAL A 57 -5.52 -2.44 -11.19
C VAL A 57 -4.56 -3.62 -11.40
N LYS A 58 -3.59 -3.48 -12.31
CA LYS A 58 -2.55 -4.50 -12.53
C LYS A 58 -1.65 -4.65 -11.31
N GLN A 59 -1.34 -3.55 -10.62
CA GLN A 59 -0.51 -3.54 -9.41
C GLN A 59 -1.24 -4.04 -8.15
N GLY A 60 -2.58 -4.12 -8.17
CA GLY A 60 -3.33 -4.77 -7.08
C GLY A 60 -4.60 -4.05 -6.65
N ARG A 61 -4.81 -2.79 -7.08
CA ARG A 61 -6.03 -2.04 -6.76
C ARG A 61 -7.27 -2.80 -7.24
N LYS A 62 -8.26 -2.95 -6.37
CA LYS A 62 -9.52 -3.66 -6.67
C LYS A 62 -10.74 -2.76 -6.79
N ILE A 63 -10.63 -1.51 -6.33
CA ILE A 63 -11.70 -0.50 -6.42
C ILE A 63 -11.40 0.54 -7.50
N VAL A 64 -12.44 1.29 -7.89
CA VAL A 64 -12.30 2.41 -8.83
C VAL A 64 -11.45 3.51 -8.22
N LYS A 65 -10.70 4.24 -9.05
CA LYS A 65 -9.73 5.23 -8.60
C LYS A 65 -10.37 6.33 -7.75
N ASP A 66 -11.59 6.74 -8.09
CA ASP A 66 -12.28 7.86 -7.44
C ASP A 66 -12.75 7.53 -6.01
N LEU A 67 -12.95 6.23 -5.72
CA LEU A 67 -13.29 5.75 -4.39
C LEU A 67 -12.05 5.33 -3.59
N SER A 68 -10.91 5.10 -4.24
CA SER A 68 -9.66 4.76 -3.55
C SER A 68 -9.01 5.96 -2.87
N VAL A 69 -8.17 5.65 -1.89
CA VAL A 69 -7.41 6.63 -1.11
C VAL A 69 -5.91 6.44 -1.35
N PRO A 70 -5.10 7.49 -1.29
CA PRO A 70 -3.65 7.36 -1.42
C PRO A 70 -3.06 6.70 -0.17
N HIS A 71 -2.11 5.78 -0.33
CA HIS A 71 -1.34 5.17 0.77
C HIS A 71 -2.20 4.64 1.94
N PRO A 72 -3.15 3.72 1.69
CA PRO A 72 -3.97 3.14 2.75
C PRO A 72 -3.10 2.30 3.70
N LEU A 73 -3.38 2.38 5.01
CA LEU A 73 -2.76 1.52 6.01
C LEU A 73 -3.75 0.46 6.51
N ALA A 74 -3.23 -0.70 6.89
CA ALA A 74 -4.07 -1.77 7.42
C ALA A 74 -4.78 -1.37 8.74
N LYS A 75 -4.20 -0.45 9.51
CA LYS A 75 -4.80 0.11 10.73
C LYS A 75 -6.07 0.90 10.41
N ASP A 76 -6.01 1.82 9.45
CA ASP A 76 -7.14 2.64 9.01
C ASP A 76 -8.27 1.78 8.43
N LEU A 77 -7.92 0.72 7.70
CA LEU A 77 -8.89 -0.28 7.25
C LEU A 77 -9.56 -0.98 8.44
N ALA A 78 -8.81 -1.36 9.47
CA ALA A 78 -9.36 -2.00 10.67
C ALA A 78 -10.36 -1.07 11.38
N GLU A 79 -10.04 0.22 11.52
CA GLU A 79 -10.94 1.22 12.08
C GLU A 79 -12.20 1.39 11.22
N SER A 80 -12.05 1.41 9.90
CA SER A 80 -13.17 1.48 8.95
C SER A 80 -14.12 0.27 9.10
N ILE A 81 -13.58 -0.93 9.30
CA ILE A 81 -14.39 -2.15 9.47
C ILE A 81 -15.04 -2.19 10.85
N LYS A 82 -14.35 -1.73 11.90
CA LYS A 82 -14.94 -1.55 13.25
C LYS A 82 -16.12 -0.58 13.22
N ALA A 83 -16.01 0.50 12.44
CA ALA A 83 -17.12 1.45 12.24
C ALA A 83 -18.32 0.83 11.49
N LEU A 84 -18.11 -0.25 10.73
CA LEU A 84 -19.19 -1.06 10.14
C LEU A 84 -19.73 -2.12 11.10
N GLN A 85 -19.21 -2.23 12.32
CA GLN A 85 -19.60 -3.21 13.34
C GLN A 85 -19.41 -4.68 12.88
N LEU A 86 -18.47 -4.92 11.96
CA LEU A 86 -18.11 -6.25 11.50
C LEU A 86 -16.93 -6.83 12.29
N SER A 87 -16.97 -8.13 12.56
CA SER A 87 -15.85 -8.87 13.15
C SER A 87 -14.66 -8.90 12.20
N LEU A 88 -13.47 -8.59 12.72
CA LEU A 88 -12.22 -8.64 11.98
C LEU A 88 -11.09 -9.30 12.78
N PHE A 89 -10.14 -9.87 12.05
CA PHE A 89 -8.88 -10.37 12.59
C PHE A 89 -7.72 -9.73 11.82
N PHE A 90 -6.79 -9.12 12.55
CA PHE A 90 -5.69 -8.33 11.97
C PHE A 90 -4.39 -9.10 12.02
N GLU A 91 -3.78 -9.32 10.86
CA GLU A 91 -2.54 -10.04 10.66
C GLU A 91 -1.45 -9.05 10.17
N PRO A 92 -0.70 -8.40 11.08
CA PRO A 92 0.21 -7.30 10.74
C PRO A 92 1.39 -7.75 9.88
N HIS A 93 1.86 -9.00 10.03
CA HIS A 93 3.05 -9.49 9.35
C HIS A 93 2.80 -10.03 7.93
N LYS A 94 1.53 -10.23 7.53
CA LYS A 94 1.20 -10.79 6.22
C LYS A 94 1.20 -9.69 5.16
N ARG A 95 1.77 -9.99 3.99
CA ARG A 95 1.99 -9.01 2.91
C ARG A 95 1.29 -9.46 1.64
N HIS A 96 0.88 -8.52 0.79
CA HIS A 96 0.29 -8.88 -0.50
C HIS A 96 1.41 -9.19 -1.51
N PRO A 97 1.30 -10.24 -2.35
CA PRO A 97 2.39 -10.60 -3.27
C PRO A 97 2.79 -9.52 -4.27
N ARG A 98 1.84 -8.63 -4.64
CA ARG A 98 2.09 -7.50 -5.55
C ARG A 98 2.53 -6.22 -4.84
N ASP A 99 2.42 -6.18 -3.53
CA ASP A 99 2.77 -5.03 -2.70
C ASP A 99 3.36 -5.56 -1.41
N TRP A 100 4.61 -6.00 -1.53
CA TRP A 100 5.35 -6.50 -0.39
C TRP A 100 5.65 -5.32 0.53
N GLU A 101 5.96 -4.14 0.01
CA GLU A 101 6.30 -2.95 0.79
C GLU A 101 5.31 -2.67 1.92
N ASN A 102 4.00 -2.59 1.69
CA ASN A 102 3.00 -2.27 2.72
C ASN A 102 2.42 -3.53 3.41
N PRO A 103 2.83 -3.85 4.66
CA PRO A 103 2.37 -5.04 5.36
C PRO A 103 0.98 -4.85 6.00
N GLY A 104 0.30 -5.97 6.21
CA GLY A 104 -0.99 -6.04 6.88
C GLY A 104 -2.02 -6.77 6.03
N ARG A 105 -2.65 -7.79 6.63
CA ARG A 105 -3.84 -8.45 6.09
C ARG A 105 -4.94 -8.41 7.12
N LEU A 106 -6.15 -8.12 6.67
CA LEU A 106 -7.35 -8.16 7.49
C LEU A 106 -8.21 -9.31 7.04
N ARG A 107 -8.67 -10.14 7.97
CA ARG A 107 -9.74 -11.10 7.75
C ARG A 107 -11.03 -10.48 8.26
N VAL A 108 -12.10 -10.54 7.47
CA VAL A 108 -13.41 -9.97 7.83
C VAL A 108 -14.49 -11.02 7.70
N GLN A 109 -15.30 -11.15 8.74
CA GLN A 109 -16.45 -12.02 8.74
C GLN A 109 -17.61 -11.33 8.02
N LEU A 110 -18.03 -11.88 6.88
CA LEU A 110 -19.22 -11.41 6.18
C LEU A 110 -20.41 -12.36 6.37
N LYS A 111 -20.11 -13.64 6.61
CA LYS A 111 -21.07 -14.70 6.84
C LYS A 111 -20.79 -15.38 8.17
N MET A 112 -21.85 -15.75 8.86
CA MET A 112 -21.79 -16.63 10.02
C MET A 112 -21.59 -18.09 9.58
N GLU A 113 -21.41 -18.98 10.54
CA GLU A 113 -21.16 -20.41 10.29
C GLU A 113 -22.35 -21.11 9.63
N ASP A 114 -23.56 -20.60 9.85
CA ASP A 114 -24.82 -21.03 9.25
C ASP A 114 -25.05 -20.48 7.82
N ASN A 115 -24.05 -19.85 7.22
CA ASN A 115 -24.09 -19.14 5.93
C ASN A 115 -25.01 -17.92 5.85
N THR A 116 -25.57 -17.45 6.96
CA THR A 116 -26.32 -16.19 6.99
C THR A 116 -25.36 -15.00 6.88
N LEU A 117 -25.84 -13.88 6.31
CA LEU A 117 -25.07 -12.65 6.24
C LEU A 117 -25.11 -11.95 7.59
N VAL A 118 -23.95 -11.51 8.09
CA VAL A 118 -23.85 -10.72 9.33
C VAL A 118 -24.64 -9.43 9.17
N ASP A 119 -24.38 -8.71 8.07
CA ASP A 119 -25.14 -7.53 7.69
C ASP A 119 -25.87 -7.76 6.37
N PRO A 120 -27.22 -7.67 6.32
CA PRO A 120 -27.98 -7.85 5.08
C PRO A 120 -27.70 -6.75 4.04
N THR A 121 -27.12 -5.63 4.47
CA THR A 121 -26.74 -4.50 3.62
C THR A 121 -25.45 -4.73 2.85
N ILE A 122 -24.61 -5.69 3.27
CA ILE A 122 -23.31 -5.99 2.64
C ILE A 122 -23.35 -7.43 2.15
N LYS A 123 -23.83 -7.63 0.93
CA LYS A 123 -24.03 -8.99 0.39
C LYS A 123 -22.77 -9.55 -0.27
N THR A 124 -21.93 -8.66 -0.81
CA THR A 124 -20.79 -9.05 -1.65
C THR A 124 -19.49 -8.45 -1.15
N ARG A 125 -18.38 -9.12 -1.46
CA ARG A 125 -17.04 -8.60 -1.19
C ARG A 125 -16.78 -7.24 -1.86
N LYS A 126 -17.33 -7.01 -3.07
CA LYS A 126 -17.19 -5.73 -3.77
C LYS A 126 -17.93 -4.61 -3.03
N GLU A 127 -19.10 -4.91 -2.49
CA GLU A 127 -19.88 -3.96 -1.70
C GLU A 127 -19.18 -3.60 -0.39
N LEU A 128 -18.64 -4.61 0.33
CA LEU A 128 -17.81 -4.41 1.51
C LEU A 128 -16.65 -3.45 1.20
N MET A 129 -15.89 -3.71 0.14
CA MET A 129 -14.77 -2.82 -0.25
C MET A 129 -15.23 -1.40 -0.58
N LYS A 130 -16.39 -1.22 -1.23
CA LYS A 130 -16.91 0.14 -1.49
C LYS A 130 -17.30 0.88 -0.21
N ARG A 131 -17.89 0.20 0.78
CA ARG A 131 -18.26 0.79 2.07
C ARG A 131 -17.03 1.17 2.88
N VAL A 132 -16.07 0.25 2.99
CA VAL A 132 -14.78 0.49 3.65
C VAL A 132 -14.08 1.68 3.01
N ALA A 133 -13.99 1.75 1.68
CA ALA A 133 -13.33 2.85 0.99
C ALA A 133 -13.94 4.24 1.31
N LYS A 134 -15.27 4.31 1.46
CA LYS A 134 -15.95 5.56 1.85
C LYS A 134 -15.58 6.00 3.26
N LEU A 135 -15.56 5.06 4.21
CA LEU A 135 -15.18 5.35 5.60
C LEU A 135 -13.70 5.69 5.73
N LEU A 136 -12.87 4.99 4.96
CA LEU A 136 -11.43 5.18 4.94
C LEU A 136 -11.06 6.62 4.57
N ARG A 137 -11.78 7.22 3.62
CA ARG A 137 -11.59 8.63 3.24
C ARG A 137 -11.93 9.62 4.37
N THR A 138 -12.79 9.25 5.30
CA THR A 138 -13.13 10.07 6.48
C THR A 138 -12.10 9.89 7.60
N ILE A 139 -11.62 8.66 7.81
CA ILE A 139 -10.68 8.31 8.87
C ILE A 139 -9.26 8.77 8.54
N GLN A 140 -8.87 8.67 7.27
CA GLN A 140 -7.52 8.99 6.83
C GLN A 140 -7.32 10.50 6.70
N GLN A 141 -6.98 11.15 7.81
CA GLN A 141 -6.71 12.59 7.84
C GLN A 141 -5.27 12.94 7.42
N ASN A 142 -4.29 12.09 7.74
CA ASN A 142 -2.90 12.31 7.40
C ASN A 142 -2.27 11.03 6.79
N PRO A 143 -2.35 10.86 5.45
CA PRO A 143 -1.84 9.68 4.77
C PRO A 143 -0.34 9.49 5.02
N GLN A 144 0.02 8.46 5.79
CA GLN A 144 1.42 8.09 5.95
C GLN A 144 1.83 7.12 4.83
N GLU A 145 2.86 7.48 4.09
CA GLU A 145 3.44 6.61 3.07
C GLU A 145 4.20 5.44 3.71
N TYR A 146 4.06 4.24 3.13
CA TYR A 146 4.78 3.03 3.55
C TYR A 146 5.55 2.42 2.35
N PRO A 147 6.85 2.12 2.50
CA PRO A 147 7.68 2.38 3.67
C PRO A 147 7.87 3.89 3.90
N PRO A 148 8.03 4.35 5.16
CA PRO A 148 8.31 5.75 5.43
C PRO A 148 9.56 6.20 4.68
N LYS A 149 9.58 7.44 4.14
CA LYS A 149 10.68 7.96 3.31
C LYS A 149 12.06 7.90 3.97
N HIS A 150 12.11 7.96 5.30
CA HIS A 150 13.33 7.89 6.11
C HIS A 150 13.68 6.46 6.54
N SER A 151 12.87 5.47 6.19
CA SER A 151 13.17 4.07 6.47
C SER A 151 14.28 3.57 5.55
N PRO A 152 15.24 2.76 6.03
CA PRO A 152 16.26 2.14 5.17
C PRO A 152 15.66 1.22 4.10
N ALA A 153 14.37 0.85 4.22
CA ALA A 153 13.63 0.09 3.23
C ALA A 153 13.04 0.96 2.09
N ALA A 154 13.03 2.28 2.22
CA ALA A 154 12.63 3.17 1.14
C ALA A 154 13.74 3.22 0.08
N PRO A 155 13.42 3.28 -1.23
CA PRO A 155 14.41 3.40 -2.28
C PRO A 155 15.09 4.77 -2.18
N SER A 156 16.13 4.87 -1.35
CA SER A 156 17.08 5.97 -1.39
C SER A 156 17.76 5.88 -2.75
N GLY A 157 17.63 6.91 -3.56
CA GLY A 157 18.16 7.00 -4.93
C GLY A 157 19.70 6.97 -4.99
N LEU A 158 20.33 5.94 -4.46
CA LEU A 158 21.75 5.67 -4.50
C LEU A 158 22.10 4.83 -5.74
N LEU A 159 21.60 5.27 -6.89
CA LEU A 159 22.24 4.99 -8.18
C LEU A 159 22.28 6.31 -8.95
N ARG A 160 23.19 7.18 -8.51
CA ARG A 160 23.66 8.30 -9.31
C ARG A 160 24.36 7.69 -10.52
N GLU A 161 23.77 7.85 -11.71
CA GLU A 161 24.46 7.56 -12.97
C GLU A 161 25.78 8.34 -12.96
N SER A 162 26.88 7.61 -12.92
CA SER A 162 28.20 8.16 -13.20
C SER A 162 28.20 8.58 -14.66
N GLY A 163 27.99 9.87 -14.88
CA GLY A 163 28.25 10.51 -16.17
C GLY A 163 29.69 10.26 -16.60
N GLY A 164 29.85 9.42 -17.62
CA GLY A 164 31.01 9.44 -18.49
C GLY A 164 30.74 10.42 -19.62
N SER A 165 31.02 11.71 -19.39
CA SER A 165 31.10 12.68 -20.47
C SER A 165 32.56 13.06 -20.63
N SER A 166 33.20 12.43 -21.61
CA SER A 166 34.52 12.81 -22.11
C SER A 166 34.42 14.16 -22.80
N SER A 167 35.24 15.08 -22.31
CA SER A 167 35.55 16.38 -22.87
C SER A 167 36.15 16.26 -24.29
N VAL A 168 35.58 16.96 -25.26
CA VAL A 168 36.35 17.64 -26.32
C VAL A 168 35.74 19.01 -26.57
N ALA A 169 36.56 20.04 -26.39
CA ALA A 169 36.27 21.44 -26.66
C ALA A 169 36.22 21.72 -28.17
N SER A 170 35.49 22.75 -28.58
CA SER A 170 35.88 23.77 -29.58
C SER A 170 34.77 24.82 -29.79
N SER A 171 35.12 26.09 -29.48
CA SER A 171 34.81 27.38 -30.17
C SER A 171 33.43 27.61 -30.82
N SER A 172 32.79 28.79 -30.82
CA SER A 172 33.20 30.18 -30.56
C SER A 172 31.96 31.10 -30.63
N SER A 173 32.15 32.36 -30.19
CA SER A 173 31.51 33.61 -30.66
C SER A 173 30.06 33.99 -30.28
N SER A 174 29.98 34.85 -29.26
CA SER A 174 29.53 36.26 -29.31
C SER A 174 28.04 36.65 -29.52
N ALA A 175 27.62 37.53 -28.61
CA ALA A 175 26.92 38.81 -28.81
C ALA A 175 25.37 38.91 -28.66
N ALA A 176 25.01 39.68 -27.63
CA ALA A 176 24.15 40.88 -27.65
C ALA A 176 22.61 40.79 -27.77
N SER A 177 21.98 41.29 -26.69
CA SER A 177 20.90 42.30 -26.63
C SER A 177 19.59 42.14 -27.43
N GLY A 178 18.46 42.41 -26.78
CA GLY A 178 17.39 43.21 -27.41
C GLY A 178 15.94 42.86 -27.05
N SER A 179 15.23 43.87 -26.56
CA SER A 179 13.83 43.96 -26.13
C SER A 179 12.73 43.79 -27.20
N ALA A 180 11.47 43.83 -26.69
CA ALA A 180 10.20 44.30 -27.28
C ALA A 180 9.24 43.19 -27.78
N ALA A 181 8.05 43.02 -27.16
CA ALA A 181 6.75 43.69 -27.44
C ALA A 181 6.20 43.32 -28.84
N SER A 182 4.94 43.03 -29.15
CA SER A 182 3.61 43.36 -28.60
C SER A 182 2.53 42.70 -29.49
N ALA A 183 1.33 42.40 -28.95
CA ALA A 183 -0.01 42.42 -29.60
C ALA A 183 -0.22 41.54 -30.87
N SER A 184 -1.39 41.09 -31.33
CA SER A 184 -2.81 41.36 -31.06
C SER A 184 -3.65 40.26 -31.75
N ALA A 185 -4.89 40.14 -31.28
CA ALA A 185 -6.04 39.36 -31.74
C ALA A 185 -6.18 39.02 -33.25
N SER A 186 -6.77 37.83 -33.52
CA SER A 186 -8.03 37.71 -34.29
C SER A 186 -8.48 36.26 -34.44
N THR A 187 -9.74 35.99 -34.04
CA THR A 187 -10.54 34.78 -34.33
C THR A 187 -10.90 34.70 -35.82
N PRO A 188 -11.17 33.49 -36.38
CA PRO A 188 -12.58 33.19 -36.68
C PRO A 188 -12.99 31.69 -36.58
N VAL A 189 -14.23 31.50 -36.09
CA VAL A 189 -15.34 30.67 -36.61
C VAL A 189 -15.11 29.24 -37.16
N ILE A 190 -15.65 28.28 -36.39
CA ILE A 190 -16.53 27.13 -36.71
C ILE A 190 -16.26 26.32 -38.00
N ARG A 191 -16.04 24.99 -37.81
CA ARG A 191 -16.73 23.95 -38.60
C ARG A 191 -16.77 22.58 -37.91
N SER A 192 -17.96 22.01 -37.92
CA SER A 192 -18.36 20.68 -37.48
C SER A 192 -17.87 19.60 -38.46
N GLY A 193 -17.68 18.37 -37.96
CA GLY A 193 -17.40 17.21 -38.80
C GLY A 193 -17.33 15.90 -38.01
N SER A 194 -18.47 15.25 -37.82
CA SER A 194 -18.53 13.86 -37.34
C SER A 194 -18.01 12.90 -38.43
N SER A 195 -17.21 11.90 -38.08
CA SER A 195 -17.19 10.65 -38.86
C SER A 195 -16.87 9.44 -37.98
N LYS A 196 -17.88 8.58 -37.83
CA LYS A 196 -17.78 7.18 -37.40
C LYS A 196 -16.86 6.43 -38.37
N LYS A 197 -15.89 5.66 -37.89
CA LYS A 197 -15.29 4.57 -38.67
C LYS A 197 -15.35 3.24 -37.91
N LYS A 198 -16.11 2.33 -38.52
CA LYS A 198 -16.42 0.95 -38.15
C LYS A 198 -15.18 0.10 -37.85
N GLY A 199 -15.34 -0.82 -36.91
CA GLY A 199 -14.38 -1.87 -36.58
C GLY A 199 -14.06 -2.81 -37.74
N ARG A 200 -12.86 -3.39 -37.69
CA ARG A 200 -12.43 -4.52 -38.52
C ARG A 200 -12.48 -5.79 -37.68
N LYS A 201 -13.42 -6.65 -38.04
CA LYS A 201 -13.57 -8.06 -37.65
C LYS A 201 -12.37 -8.86 -38.19
N GLY A 202 -11.96 -9.87 -37.43
CA GLY A 202 -10.68 -10.57 -37.54
C GLY A 202 -10.42 -11.38 -38.82
N ARG A 203 -9.23 -12.00 -38.83
CA ARG A 203 -8.79 -12.95 -39.84
C ARG A 203 -7.84 -13.97 -39.20
N ARG A 204 -8.37 -15.19 -39.09
CA ARG A 204 -7.72 -16.51 -39.00
C ARG A 204 -6.86 -16.80 -37.77
#